data_AF-A0A9D0NZ75-F1
#
_entry.id   AF-A0A9D0NZ75-F1
#
_cell.length_a   1.000
_cell.length_b   1.000
_cell.length_c   1.000
_cell.angle_alpha   90.00
_cell.angle_beta   90.00
_cell.angle_gamma   90.00
#
_symmetry.space_group_name_H-M   'P 1'
#
loop_
_entity.id
_entity.type
_entity.pdbx_description
1 polymer ?
#
loop_
_entity_poly.entity_id
_entity_poly.type
_entity_poly.pdbx_seq_one_letter_code
_entity_poly.pdbx_strand_id
1 'polypeptide(L)'
;MRVIIMARGRVSTRDDIAPLRVGMRIAESLPGARRIFVLAGLLAAFLPGAVLHAELFQLADQNPFVVIQGLPVPGRAVVPESGQSSWAITYNVSNTLNIESSSQGTMLVDGEMTVLEFNYERGGAGWAWGASLPWLAYGGGGLDGFIHRYHQALGLPQGDRLQQPEGRLAYVVPQDKGAGLNFTQSTSGVGDLKLLLSRQLLQGTQAAVSLHSQVKLPTG
;
A
#
# COMPACT_ATOMS: atom_id res chain seq x y z
N MET A 1 1.91 10.53 -1.22
CA MET A 1 3.07 10.32 -2.13
C MET A 1 3.37 8.84 -2.14
N ARG A 2 3.37 8.14 -3.28
CA ARG A 2 3.60 6.68 -3.34
C ARG A 2 4.99 6.42 -3.90
N VAL A 3 5.76 5.56 -3.25
CA VAL A 3 7.04 5.05 -3.77
C VAL A 3 6.85 3.57 -4.02
N ILE A 4 6.72 3.18 -5.28
CA ILE A 4 6.60 1.78 -5.66
C ILE A 4 8.02 1.24 -5.86
N ILE A 5 8.45 0.30 -5.03
CA ILE A 5 9.70 -0.45 -5.25
C ILE A 5 9.31 -1.82 -5.76
N MET A 6 9.17 -1.92 -7.09
CA MET A 6 8.96 -3.19 -7.75
C MET A 6 10.30 -3.92 -7.88
N ALA A 7 10.54 -4.84 -6.96
CA ALA A 7 11.53 -5.89 -7.15
C ALA A 7 10.81 -7.10 -7.77
N ARG A 8 11.32 -7.61 -8.89
CA ARG A 8 10.77 -8.80 -9.58
C ARG A 8 11.84 -9.88 -9.61
N GLY A 9 11.56 -11.01 -8.98
CA GLY A 9 12.38 -12.21 -9.05
C GLY A 9 11.67 -13.27 -9.89
N ARG A 10 12.32 -13.73 -10.96
CA ARG A 10 11.85 -14.88 -11.75
C ARG A 10 12.51 -16.13 -11.16
N VAL A 11 11.73 -16.96 -10.46
CA VAL A 11 12.20 -18.30 -10.06
C VAL A 11 11.81 -19.26 -11.18
N SER A 12 12.76 -19.56 -12.06
CA SER A 12 12.68 -20.68 -13.00
C SER A 12 13.31 -21.89 -12.29
N THR A 13 12.57 -22.99 -12.14
CA THR A 13 13.12 -24.23 -11.58
C THR A 13 14.10 -24.86 -12.57
N ARG A 14 15.37 -24.47 -12.48
CA ARG A 14 16.57 -25.21 -12.91
C ARG A 14 17.74 -24.81 -12.01
N ASP A 15 18.56 -25.79 -11.68
CA ASP A 15 19.31 -25.96 -10.42
C ASP A 15 20.47 -24.98 -10.09
N ASP A 16 20.84 -25.02 -8.80
CA ASP A 16 22.12 -24.71 -8.12
C ASP A 16 22.63 -23.26 -8.01
N ILE A 17 22.58 -22.65 -6.79
CA ILE A 17 23.67 -21.86 -6.16
C ILE A 17 23.54 -21.88 -4.61
N ALA A 18 24.65 -22.17 -3.90
CA ALA A 18 24.80 -22.23 -2.44
C ALA A 18 24.71 -20.87 -1.70
N PRO A 19 24.38 -20.82 -0.38
CA PRO A 19 24.17 -19.56 0.33
C PRO A 19 25.48 -18.93 0.84
N LEU A 20 25.69 -17.65 0.54
CA LEU A 20 26.75 -16.81 1.12
C LEU A 20 26.24 -16.16 2.41
N ARG A 21 26.92 -16.40 3.53
CA ARG A 21 26.67 -15.72 4.82
C ARG A 21 27.41 -14.38 4.83
N VAL A 22 26.68 -13.28 5.02
CA VAL A 22 27.25 -11.96 5.33
C VAL A 22 26.67 -11.47 6.65
N GLY A 23 27.53 -11.29 7.65
CA GLY A 23 27.17 -10.63 8.89
C GLY A 23 27.29 -9.12 8.72
N MET A 24 26.26 -8.36 9.12
CA MET A 24 26.31 -6.90 9.15
C MET A 24 25.81 -6.39 10.50
N ARG A 25 26.69 -5.69 11.24
CA ARG A 25 26.33 -4.92 12.44
C ARG A 25 25.90 -3.52 12.01
N ILE A 26 24.70 -3.10 12.39
CA ILE A 26 24.16 -1.78 12.07
C ILE A 26 24.41 -0.85 13.27
N ALA A 27 25.10 0.26 13.04
CA ALA A 27 25.33 1.31 14.04
C ALA A 27 24.01 2.03 14.38
N GLU A 28 23.76 2.20 15.68
CA GLU A 28 22.55 2.76 16.27
C GLU A 28 22.60 4.30 16.25
N SER A 29 21.76 4.98 15.46
CA SER A 29 21.17 6.33 15.78
C SER A 29 20.48 7.06 14.61
N LEU A 30 19.44 6.50 13.97
CA LEU A 30 18.60 7.29 13.03
C LEU A 30 17.10 6.96 13.19
N PRO A 31 16.20 7.97 13.19
CA PRO A 31 14.76 7.78 13.41
C PRO A 31 14.08 6.93 12.32
N GLY A 32 13.08 6.14 12.73
CA GLY A 32 12.58 4.94 12.03
C GLY A 32 12.11 5.12 10.58
N ALA A 33 11.51 6.26 10.22
CA ALA A 33 11.04 6.50 8.86
C ALA A 33 12.19 6.58 7.82
N ARG A 34 13.35 7.14 8.20
CA ARG A 34 14.52 7.26 7.31
C ARG A 34 15.24 5.93 7.06
N ARG A 35 15.13 4.97 7.99
CA ARG A 35 15.74 3.63 7.85
C ARG A 35 15.07 2.82 6.73
N ILE A 36 13.76 2.98 6.56
CA ILE A 36 12.98 2.26 5.55
C ILE A 36 13.33 2.75 4.13
N PHE A 37 13.48 4.07 3.93
CA PHE A 37 13.86 4.64 2.62
C PHE A 37 15.25 4.16 2.15
N VAL A 38 16.24 4.07 3.05
CA VAL A 38 17.60 3.64 2.70
C VAL A 38 17.67 2.13 2.46
N LEU A 39 16.97 1.33 3.27
CA LEU A 39 16.93 -0.14 3.09
C LEU A 39 16.21 -0.54 1.80
N ALA A 40 15.11 0.12 1.46
CA ALA A 40 14.35 -0.22 0.26
C ALA A 40 15.07 0.23 -1.03
N GLY A 41 15.78 1.37 -0.99
CA GLY A 41 16.67 1.81 -2.08
C GLY A 41 17.88 0.89 -2.29
N LEU A 42 18.48 0.37 -1.22
CA LEU A 42 19.62 -0.55 -1.30
C LEU A 42 19.22 -1.96 -1.75
N LEU A 43 18.04 -2.46 -1.39
CA LEU A 43 17.57 -3.78 -1.84
C LEU A 43 17.31 -3.83 -3.37
N ALA A 44 16.87 -2.71 -3.95
CA ALA A 44 16.62 -2.60 -5.38
C ALA A 44 17.91 -2.61 -6.22
N ALA A 45 19.05 -2.22 -5.65
CA ALA A 45 20.33 -2.13 -6.36
C ALA A 45 21.01 -3.51 -6.61
N PHE A 46 20.55 -4.58 -5.96
CA PHE A 46 21.21 -5.90 -5.99
C PHE A 46 20.42 -7.01 -6.70
N LEU A 47 19.36 -6.69 -7.45
CA LEU A 47 18.60 -7.68 -8.22
C LEU A 47 18.93 -7.58 -9.73
N PRO A 48 19.95 -8.33 -10.23
CA PRO A 48 20.18 -8.43 -11.66
C PRO A 48 18.96 -9.03 -12.35
N GLY A 49 18.45 -8.36 -13.38
CA GLY A 49 17.28 -8.80 -14.16
C GLY A 49 15.95 -8.11 -13.85
N ALA A 50 15.96 -7.02 -13.07
CA ALA A 50 14.79 -6.17 -12.90
C ALA A 50 14.39 -5.52 -14.24
N VAL A 51 13.35 -6.06 -14.89
CA VAL A 51 12.72 -5.42 -16.04
C VAL A 51 11.72 -4.38 -15.52
N LEU A 52 11.95 -3.11 -15.84
CA LEU A 52 10.99 -2.04 -15.62
C LEU A 52 9.83 -2.22 -16.60
N HIS A 53 8.71 -2.74 -16.11
CA HIS A 53 7.44 -2.72 -16.85
C HIS A 53 6.62 -1.52 -16.39
N ALA A 54 6.07 -0.79 -17.36
CA ALA A 54 5.02 0.20 -17.10
C ALA A 54 3.74 -0.56 -16.72
N GLU A 55 3.60 -0.85 -15.43
CA GLU A 55 2.36 -1.38 -14.86
C GLU A 55 1.38 -0.23 -14.62
N LEU A 56 0.08 -0.53 -14.68
CA LEU A 56 -0.94 0.41 -14.22
C LEU A 56 -0.64 0.81 -12.78
N PHE A 57 -0.64 2.12 -12.53
CA PHE A 57 -0.56 2.62 -11.17
C PHE A 57 -1.87 2.27 -10.46
N GLN A 58 -1.84 1.24 -9.62
CA GLN A 58 -3.03 0.78 -8.89
C GLN A 58 -3.46 1.84 -7.88
N LEU A 59 -4.38 2.73 -8.23
CA LEU A 59 -4.98 3.66 -7.28
C LEU A 59 -6.08 2.93 -6.51
N ALA A 60 -5.94 2.93 -5.19
CA ALA A 60 -6.99 2.56 -4.26
C ALA A 60 -7.22 3.77 -3.36
N ASP A 61 -8.48 4.00 -2.99
CA ASP A 61 -8.78 4.96 -1.95
C ASP A 61 -8.26 4.43 -0.60
N GLN A 62 -7.44 5.25 0.05
CA GLN A 62 -6.81 4.94 1.34
C GLN A 62 -7.51 5.61 2.51
N ASN A 63 -8.70 6.16 2.29
CA ASN A 63 -9.58 6.57 3.37
C ASN A 63 -9.74 5.40 4.36
N PRO A 64 -9.55 5.63 5.67
CA PRO A 64 -9.58 4.55 6.67
C PRO A 64 -10.88 3.76 6.67
N PHE A 65 -12.00 4.36 6.25
CA PHE A 65 -13.31 3.69 6.16
C PHE A 65 -13.50 2.87 4.88
N VAL A 66 -12.68 3.11 3.85
CA VAL A 66 -12.71 2.36 2.58
C VAL A 66 -11.75 1.17 2.64
N VAL A 67 -10.56 1.35 3.21
CA VAL A 67 -9.53 0.28 3.28
C VAL A 67 -10.06 -0.96 3.99
N ILE A 68 -10.84 -0.78 5.06
CA ILE A 68 -11.44 -1.90 5.81
C ILE A 68 -12.43 -2.72 4.98
N GLN A 69 -12.98 -2.19 3.88
CA GLN A 69 -13.93 -2.90 3.02
C GLN A 69 -13.24 -3.88 2.08
N GLY A 70 -11.94 -3.70 1.79
CA GLY A 70 -11.21 -4.61 0.91
C GLY A 70 -11.66 -4.56 -0.55
N LEU A 71 -11.97 -3.37 -1.06
CA LEU A 71 -12.41 -3.21 -2.45
C LEU A 71 -11.37 -3.78 -3.43
N PRO A 72 -11.80 -4.48 -4.50
CA PRO A 72 -10.90 -4.98 -5.52
C PRO A 72 -10.17 -3.83 -6.22
N VAL A 73 -8.86 -3.99 -6.40
CA VAL A 73 -8.04 -3.09 -7.22
C VAL A 73 -7.87 -3.66 -8.63
N PRO A 74 -7.73 -2.81 -9.66
CA PRO A 74 -7.48 -3.29 -11.03
C PRO A 74 -6.23 -4.19 -11.09
N GLY A 75 -6.42 -5.44 -11.51
CA GLY A 75 -5.35 -6.39 -11.75
C GLY A 75 -4.69 -6.20 -13.12
N ARG A 76 -3.66 -7.01 -13.40
CA ARG A 76 -2.92 -6.97 -14.68
C ARG A 76 -3.77 -7.49 -15.84
N ALA A 77 -3.64 -6.88 -17.01
CA ALA A 77 -4.29 -7.36 -18.24
C ALA A 77 -3.79 -8.73 -18.71
N VAL A 78 -2.52 -9.06 -18.42
CA VAL A 78 -1.90 -10.36 -18.72
C VAL A 78 -1.56 -11.06 -17.41
N VAL A 79 -2.10 -12.26 -17.21
CA VAL A 79 -1.79 -13.10 -16.05
C VAL A 79 -0.44 -13.81 -16.24
N PRO A 80 0.29 -14.16 -15.15
CA PRO A 80 1.49 -14.98 -15.26
C PRO A 80 1.25 -16.27 -16.05
N GLU A 81 2.20 -16.65 -16.92
CA GLU A 81 2.11 -17.90 -17.68
C GLU A 81 2.24 -19.13 -16.77
N SER A 82 1.88 -20.30 -17.31
CA SER A 82 1.98 -21.56 -16.59
C SER A 82 3.39 -21.80 -16.06
N GLY A 83 3.51 -22.04 -14.75
CA GLY A 83 4.80 -22.28 -14.13
C GLY A 83 5.62 -21.02 -13.84
N GLN A 84 5.11 -19.83 -14.17
CA GLN A 84 5.71 -18.55 -13.78
C GLN A 84 5.12 -18.04 -12.46
N SER A 85 5.96 -17.42 -11.64
CA SER A 85 5.53 -16.66 -10.46
C SER A 85 5.83 -15.19 -10.66
N SER A 86 5.00 -14.35 -10.04
CA SER A 86 5.24 -12.93 -9.91
C SER A 86 5.08 -12.51 -8.45
N TRP A 87 5.82 -11.51 -8.04
CA TRP A 87 5.65 -10.89 -6.73
C TRP A 87 5.93 -9.40 -6.82
N ALA A 88 5.39 -8.64 -5.86
CA ALA A 88 5.61 -7.22 -5.74
C ALA A 88 5.53 -6.79 -4.27
N ILE A 89 6.29 -5.76 -3.93
CA ILE A 89 6.15 -5.04 -2.67
C ILE A 89 5.72 -3.62 -3.01
N THR A 90 4.59 -3.20 -2.45
CA THR A 90 4.05 -1.87 -2.67
C THR A 90 4.11 -1.08 -1.38
N TYR A 91 4.74 0.10 -1.41
CA TYR A 91 4.71 1.05 -0.30
C TYR A 91 3.86 2.26 -0.68
N ASN A 92 2.86 2.55 0.14
CA ASN A 92 1.99 3.72 0.01
C ASN A 92 2.01 4.52 1.30
N VAL A 93 2.02 5.85 1.17
CA VAL A 93 1.67 6.75 2.25
C VAL A 93 0.64 7.76 1.77
N SER A 94 -0.43 7.89 2.55
CA SER A 94 -1.53 8.84 2.36
C SER A 94 -1.71 9.70 3.61
N ASN A 95 -2.25 10.90 3.39
CA ASN A 95 -2.67 11.84 4.41
C ASN A 95 -4.12 12.21 4.10
N THR A 96 -4.98 12.15 5.10
CA THR A 96 -6.41 12.39 4.98
C THR A 96 -6.80 13.46 5.98
N LEU A 97 -7.47 14.51 5.50
CA LEU A 97 -8.22 15.45 6.35
C LEU A 97 -9.62 15.60 5.77
N ASN A 98 -10.63 15.12 6.49
CA ASN A 98 -12.04 15.36 6.21
C ASN A 98 -12.73 15.87 7.47
N ILE A 99 -13.49 16.95 7.36
CA ILE A 99 -14.27 17.54 8.44
C ILE A 99 -15.68 17.74 7.89
N GLU A 100 -16.66 17.14 8.56
CA GLU A 100 -18.06 17.29 8.20
C GLU A 100 -18.88 17.60 9.46
N SER A 101 -19.72 18.63 9.41
CA SER A 101 -20.55 19.04 10.54
C SER A 101 -22.02 18.89 10.19
N SER A 102 -22.80 18.37 11.14
CA SER A 102 -24.25 18.24 11.04
C SER A 102 -24.93 18.54 12.38
N SER A 103 -26.26 18.47 12.43
CA SER A 103 -27.01 18.57 13.69
C SER A 103 -26.68 17.45 14.70
N GLN A 104 -26.04 16.37 14.24
CA GLN A 104 -25.65 15.21 15.05
C GLN A 104 -24.21 15.31 15.58
N GLY A 105 -23.49 16.38 15.23
CA GLY A 105 -22.10 16.63 15.63
C GLY A 105 -21.15 16.76 14.45
N THR A 106 -19.85 16.79 14.77
CA THR A 106 -18.78 16.92 13.77
C THR A 106 -18.03 15.61 13.62
N MET A 107 -17.99 15.10 12.39
CA MET A 107 -17.08 14.05 11.96
C MET A 107 -15.73 14.68 11.64
N LEU A 108 -14.66 14.09 12.16
CA LEU A 108 -13.29 14.46 11.88
C LEU A 108 -12.50 13.21 11.50
N VAL A 109 -11.87 13.24 10.35
CA VAL A 109 -10.98 12.17 9.86
C VAL A 109 -9.66 12.83 9.50
N ASP A 110 -8.74 12.85 10.46
CA ASP A 110 -7.43 13.48 10.33
C ASP A 110 -6.33 12.47 10.65
N GLY A 111 -5.39 12.28 9.73
CA GLY A 111 -4.24 11.43 9.95
C GLY A 111 -3.59 10.88 8.69
N GLU A 112 -2.51 10.14 8.92
CA GLU A 112 -1.72 9.45 7.92
C GLU A 112 -1.85 7.94 8.01
N MET A 113 -1.87 7.32 6.84
CA MET A 113 -1.84 5.88 6.69
C MET A 113 -0.63 5.48 5.85
N THR A 114 0.13 4.51 6.36
CA THR A 114 1.15 3.80 5.60
C THR A 114 0.66 2.38 5.32
N VAL A 115 0.81 1.94 4.06
CA VAL A 115 0.51 0.58 3.63
C VAL A 115 1.75 -0.01 2.97
N LEU A 116 2.28 -1.08 3.54
CA LEU A 116 3.28 -1.94 2.93
C LEU A 116 2.63 -3.26 2.54
N GLU A 117 2.44 -3.52 1.25
CA GLU A 117 1.71 -4.69 0.77
C GLU A 117 2.62 -5.63 0.00
N PHE A 118 2.70 -6.88 0.45
CA PHE A 118 3.34 -7.95 -0.28
C PHE A 118 2.31 -8.68 -1.13
N ASN A 119 2.57 -8.79 -2.43
CA ASN A 119 1.70 -9.46 -3.40
C ASN A 119 2.46 -10.60 -4.05
N TYR A 120 1.81 -11.76 -4.19
CA TYR A 120 2.35 -12.92 -4.89
C TYR A 120 1.28 -13.54 -5.80
N GLU A 121 1.68 -13.96 -6.99
CA GLU A 121 0.84 -14.69 -7.95
C GLU A 121 1.61 -15.83 -8.62
N ARG A 122 0.92 -16.93 -8.91
CA ARG A 122 1.43 -18.09 -9.64
C ARG A 122 0.53 -18.41 -10.82
N GLY A 123 1.10 -18.49 -12.02
CA GLY A 123 0.40 -18.83 -13.25
C GLY A 123 0.24 -20.34 -13.47
N GLY A 124 -0.89 -20.72 -14.07
CA GLY A 124 -1.23 -22.10 -14.43
C GLY A 124 -2.30 -22.16 -15.50
N ALA A 125 -1.96 -22.66 -16.70
CA ALA A 125 -2.91 -22.91 -17.79
C ALA A 125 -3.93 -21.77 -18.07
N GLY A 126 -3.46 -20.52 -18.18
CA GLY A 126 -4.31 -19.35 -18.43
C GLY A 126 -5.02 -18.79 -17.17
N TRP A 127 -4.74 -19.35 -16.01
CA TRP A 127 -5.14 -18.82 -14.70
C TRP A 127 -3.95 -18.29 -13.93
N ALA A 128 -4.22 -17.47 -12.92
CA ALA A 128 -3.28 -17.15 -11.87
C ALA A 128 -3.94 -17.20 -10.50
N TRP A 129 -3.20 -17.72 -9.53
CA TRP A 129 -3.59 -17.82 -8.13
C TRP A 129 -2.68 -16.93 -7.33
N GLY A 130 -3.24 -16.10 -6.45
CA GLY A 130 -2.45 -15.13 -5.71
C GLY A 130 -2.88 -14.92 -4.28
N ALA A 131 -1.99 -14.29 -3.54
CA ALA A 131 -2.23 -13.83 -2.19
C ALA A 131 -1.59 -12.45 -1.98
N SER A 132 -2.23 -11.64 -1.14
CA SER A 132 -1.74 -10.33 -0.77
C SER A 132 -1.86 -10.12 0.74
N LEU A 133 -0.77 -9.66 1.34
CA LEU A 133 -0.66 -9.44 2.78
C LEU A 133 -0.20 -8.01 3.05
N PRO A 134 -1.09 -7.15 3.57
CA PRO A 134 -0.74 -5.79 3.94
C PRO A 134 -0.21 -5.72 5.37
N TRP A 135 0.77 -4.84 5.59
CA TRP A 135 1.05 -4.24 6.88
C TRP A 135 0.60 -2.78 6.84
N LEU A 136 -0.19 -2.38 7.83
CA LEU A 136 -0.83 -1.08 7.92
C LEU A 136 -0.26 -0.35 9.13
N ALA A 137 -0.06 0.96 9.00
CA ALA A 137 0.21 1.84 10.13
C ALA A 137 -0.64 3.10 10.02
N TYR A 138 -1.24 3.48 11.14
CA TYR A 138 -2.04 4.69 11.31
C TYR A 138 -1.34 5.58 12.31
N GLY A 139 -1.28 6.88 12.02
CA GLY A 139 -0.73 7.86 12.95
C GLY A 139 -0.89 9.27 12.42
N GLY A 140 -0.51 10.27 13.20
CA GLY A 140 -0.53 11.65 12.72
C GLY A 140 0.58 11.93 11.69
N GLY A 141 1.64 11.12 11.72
CA GLY A 141 2.66 11.10 10.69
C GLY A 141 3.48 12.40 10.59
N GLY A 142 3.89 12.79 9.39
CA GLY A 142 4.80 13.93 9.18
C GLY A 142 4.76 14.56 7.78
N LEU A 143 3.78 14.19 6.96
CA LEU A 143 3.47 14.81 5.67
C LEU A 143 2.86 16.20 5.84
N ASP A 144 2.23 16.54 6.97
CA ASP A 144 1.63 17.86 7.18
C ASP A 144 2.60 19.00 6.85
N GLY A 145 3.82 18.96 7.39
CA GLY A 145 4.83 19.96 7.10
C GLY A 145 5.29 19.97 5.64
N PHE A 146 5.31 18.81 4.95
CA PHE A 146 5.59 18.74 3.52
C PHE A 146 4.45 19.37 2.69
N ILE A 147 3.19 19.04 3.02
CA ILE A 147 1.99 19.57 2.38
C ILE A 147 1.93 21.08 2.57
N HIS A 148 2.16 21.56 3.79
CA HIS A 148 2.19 22.97 4.11
C HIS A 148 3.20 23.73 3.23
N ARG A 149 4.45 23.23 3.12
CA ARG A 149 5.49 23.81 2.24
C ARG A 149 5.14 23.73 0.75
N TYR A 150 4.55 22.62 0.30
CA TYR A 150 4.11 22.46 -1.08
C TYR A 150 3.07 23.51 -1.46
N HIS A 151 2.06 23.73 -0.61
CA HIS A 151 1.05 24.76 -0.82
C HIS A 151 1.65 26.16 -0.79
N GLN A 152 2.56 26.47 0.14
CA GLN A 152 3.25 27.75 0.17
C GLN A 152 4.06 28.01 -1.11
N ALA A 153 4.81 27.01 -1.59
CA ALA A 153 5.63 27.14 -2.78
C ALA A 153 4.82 27.40 -4.05
N LEU A 154 3.59 26.86 -4.12
CA LEU A 154 2.70 27.02 -5.26
C LEU A 154 1.63 28.12 -5.07
N GLY A 155 1.62 28.81 -3.91
CA GLY A 155 0.59 29.79 -3.57
C GLY A 155 -0.82 29.21 -3.46
N LEU A 156 -0.94 27.92 -3.14
CA LEU A 156 -2.22 27.23 -3.03
C LEU A 156 -2.88 27.48 -1.66
N PRO A 157 -4.21 27.62 -1.59
CA PRO A 157 -4.92 27.75 -0.33
C PRO A 157 -4.78 26.47 0.51
N GLN A 158 -4.64 26.62 1.83
CA GLN A 158 -4.48 25.50 2.77
C GLN A 158 -5.82 24.93 3.26
N GLY A 159 -6.92 25.68 3.10
CA GLY A 159 -8.25 25.30 3.58
C GLY A 159 -8.29 25.12 5.10
N ASP A 160 -9.06 24.13 5.56
CA ASP A 160 -9.29 23.85 6.98
C ASP A 160 -8.04 23.36 7.72
N ARG A 161 -6.95 23.01 7.00
CA ARG A 161 -5.68 22.56 7.59
C ARG A 161 -5.05 23.59 8.53
N LEU A 162 -5.25 24.89 8.29
CA LEU A 162 -4.70 25.95 9.15
C LEU A 162 -5.29 25.95 10.57
N GLN A 163 -6.45 25.32 10.75
CA GLN A 163 -7.17 25.28 12.03
C GLN A 163 -6.98 23.94 12.75
N GLN A 164 -6.28 22.98 12.13
CA GLN A 164 -6.02 21.68 12.72
C GLN A 164 -4.60 21.60 13.30
N PRO A 165 -4.40 20.88 14.43
CA PRO A 165 -3.06 20.60 14.93
C PRO A 165 -2.27 19.72 13.95
N GLU A 166 -1.02 20.07 13.67
CA GLU A 166 -0.13 19.23 12.86
C GLU A 166 0.24 17.92 13.57
N GLY A 167 0.44 16.85 12.81
CA GLY A 167 0.96 15.57 13.28
C GLY A 167 -0.02 14.82 14.19
N ARG A 168 -1.32 15.09 14.04
CA ARG A 168 -2.39 14.49 14.85
C ARG A 168 -3.02 13.30 14.13
N LEU A 169 -3.34 12.26 14.90
CA LEU A 169 -4.30 11.23 14.49
C LEU A 169 -5.62 11.46 15.22
N ALA A 170 -6.70 11.63 14.47
CA ALA A 170 -8.05 11.68 15.01
C ALA A 170 -9.08 11.22 13.98
N TYR A 171 -9.60 10.02 14.17
CA TYR A 171 -10.80 9.52 13.52
C TYR A 171 -11.93 9.54 14.54
N VAL A 172 -12.75 10.57 14.46
CA VAL A 172 -13.89 10.82 15.34
C VAL A 172 -15.15 10.84 14.49
N VAL A 173 -16.05 9.89 14.72
CA VAL A 173 -17.35 9.82 14.06
C VAL A 173 -18.44 9.81 15.13
N PRO A 174 -19.23 10.88 15.27
CA PRO A 174 -20.34 10.90 16.20
C PRO A 174 -21.42 9.92 15.75
N GLN A 175 -22.16 9.35 16.71
CA GLN A 175 -23.29 8.46 16.43
C GLN A 175 -24.45 8.82 17.36
N ASP A 176 -25.68 8.88 16.81
CA ASP A 176 -26.88 9.27 17.56
C ASP A 176 -27.21 8.35 18.74
N LYS A 177 -26.89 7.05 18.62
CA LYS A 177 -27.15 6.04 19.64
C LYS A 177 -25.97 5.08 19.73
N GLY A 178 -25.39 4.95 20.92
CA GLY A 178 -24.20 4.12 21.18
C GLY A 178 -22.91 4.94 21.27
N ALA A 179 -21.79 4.23 21.39
CA ALA A 179 -20.48 4.86 21.37
C ALA A 179 -20.06 5.11 19.91
N GLY A 180 -19.90 6.38 19.53
CA GLY A 180 -19.29 6.75 18.25
C GLY A 180 -17.83 6.28 18.15
N LEU A 181 -17.26 6.36 16.96
CA LEU A 181 -15.84 6.04 16.77
C LEU A 181 -15.00 7.16 17.38
N ASN A 182 -14.03 6.79 18.22
CA ASN A 182 -13.00 7.69 18.72
C ASN A 182 -11.64 6.97 18.70
N PHE A 183 -10.91 7.15 17.59
CA PHE A 183 -9.62 6.54 17.36
C PHE A 183 -8.55 7.63 17.20
N THR A 184 -7.71 7.78 18.23
CA THR A 184 -6.71 8.87 18.33
C THR A 184 -5.30 8.35 18.61
N GLN A 185 -5.15 7.04 18.80
CA GLN A 185 -3.87 6.42 19.12
C GLN A 185 -3.28 5.77 17.88
N SER A 186 -2.02 6.11 17.61
CA SER A 186 -1.27 5.49 16.52
C SER A 186 -1.15 3.99 16.76
N THR A 187 -1.34 3.20 15.70
CA THR A 187 -1.21 1.75 15.75
C THR A 187 -0.66 1.22 14.44
N SER A 188 -0.09 0.03 14.47
CA SER A 188 0.33 -0.67 13.27
C SER A 188 0.20 -2.17 13.43
N GLY A 189 -0.09 -2.87 12.34
CA GLY A 189 -0.31 -4.30 12.36
C GLY A 189 -0.36 -4.90 10.97
N VAL A 190 -0.27 -6.24 10.94
CA VAL A 190 -0.60 -7.01 9.74
C VAL A 190 -2.11 -6.93 9.56
N GLY A 191 -2.55 -6.56 8.36
CA GLY A 191 -3.97 -6.51 8.02
C GLY A 191 -4.47 -7.83 7.44
N ASP A 192 -5.68 -7.76 6.91
CA ASP A 192 -6.38 -8.91 6.33
C ASP A 192 -5.67 -9.53 5.13
N LEU A 193 -5.53 -10.86 5.15
CA LEU A 193 -5.07 -11.64 4.02
C LEU A 193 -6.10 -11.58 2.88
N LYS A 194 -5.65 -11.28 1.67
CA LYS A 194 -6.48 -11.32 0.46
C LYS A 194 -6.04 -12.48 -0.42
N LEU A 195 -6.99 -13.26 -0.90
CA LEU A 195 -6.78 -14.31 -1.90
C LEU A 195 -7.28 -13.82 -3.26
N LEU A 196 -6.49 -14.06 -4.31
CA LEU A 196 -6.76 -13.59 -5.66
C LEU A 196 -6.85 -14.78 -6.62
N LEU A 197 -7.83 -14.74 -7.52
CA LEU A 197 -7.96 -15.64 -8.64
C LEU A 197 -8.17 -14.84 -9.92
N SER A 198 -7.33 -15.09 -10.91
CA SER A 198 -7.38 -14.38 -12.18
C SER A 198 -7.42 -15.34 -13.35
N ARG A 199 -8.12 -14.97 -14.42
CA ARG A 199 -8.24 -15.75 -15.65
C ARG A 199 -7.93 -14.88 -16.86
N GLN A 200 -7.03 -15.33 -17.72
CA GLN A 200 -6.85 -14.75 -19.04
C GLN A 200 -8.08 -15.06 -19.89
N LEU A 201 -8.79 -14.02 -20.33
CA LEU A 201 -9.93 -14.16 -21.25
C LEU A 201 -9.49 -14.02 -22.69
N LEU A 202 -8.62 -13.04 -22.97
CA LEU A 202 -8.09 -12.75 -24.29
C LEU A 202 -6.63 -12.32 -24.16
N GLN A 203 -5.76 -12.82 -25.03
CA GLN A 203 -4.36 -12.40 -25.10
C GLN A 203 -3.94 -12.36 -26.58
N GLY A 204 -3.95 -11.17 -27.16
CA GLY A 204 -3.51 -10.90 -28.52
C GLY A 204 -2.37 -9.89 -28.57
N THR A 205 -1.90 -9.58 -29.77
CA THR A 205 -0.80 -8.63 -30.00
C THR A 205 -1.21 -7.17 -29.75
N GLN A 206 -2.50 -6.84 -29.89
CA GLN A 206 -3.05 -5.48 -29.73
C GLN A 206 -3.81 -5.26 -28.42
N ALA A 207 -4.33 -6.33 -27.81
CA ALA A 207 -5.15 -6.25 -26.61
C ALA A 207 -5.03 -7.51 -25.77
N ALA A 208 -5.13 -7.34 -24.46
CA ALA A 208 -5.28 -8.42 -23.50
C ALA A 208 -6.39 -8.07 -22.51
N VAL A 209 -7.20 -9.07 -22.16
CA VAL A 209 -8.30 -8.95 -21.21
C VAL A 209 -8.20 -10.10 -20.23
N SER A 210 -8.30 -9.79 -18.95
CA SER A 210 -8.32 -10.74 -17.86
C SER A 210 -9.46 -10.42 -16.90
N LEU A 211 -10.00 -11.47 -16.28
CA LEU A 211 -10.97 -11.37 -15.20
C LEU A 211 -10.26 -11.62 -13.87
N HIS A 212 -10.55 -10.81 -12.86
CA HIS A 212 -9.97 -10.92 -11.52
C HIS A 212 -11.09 -11.03 -10.49
N SER A 213 -10.91 -11.93 -9.54
CA SER A 213 -11.76 -12.12 -8.37
C SER A 213 -10.89 -12.12 -7.12
N GLN A 214 -11.41 -11.54 -6.04
CA GLN A 214 -10.70 -11.42 -4.78
C GLN A 214 -11.63 -11.74 -3.61
N VAL A 215 -11.06 -12.36 -2.57
CA VAL A 215 -11.72 -12.55 -1.27
C VAL A 215 -10.78 -12.03 -0.19
N LYS A 216 -11.29 -11.18 0.70
CA LYS A 216 -10.59 -10.70 1.89
C LYS A 216 -11.02 -11.53 3.10
N LEU A 217 -10.04 -11.96 3.90
CA LEU A 217 -10.26 -12.77 5.10
C LEU A 217 -10.01 -11.90 6.34
N PRO A 218 -10.90 -11.91 7.37
CA PRO A 218 -10.75 -11.09 8.58
C PRO A 218 -9.69 -11.67 9.52
N THR A 219 -8.42 -11.47 9.19
CA THR A 219 -7.27 -12.08 9.89
C THR A 219 -6.39 -11.08 10.62
N GLY A 220 -6.58 -9.78 10.38
CA GLY A 220 -5.82 -8.69 11.01
C GLY A 220 -6.58 -7.91 12.06
#